data_AF-A0A1G5PY31-F1
#
_entry.id   AF-A0A1G5PY31-F1
#
_cell.length_a   1.000
_cell.length_b   1.000
_cell.length_c   1.000
_cell.angle_alpha   90.00
_cell.angle_beta   90.00
_cell.angle_gamma   90.00
#
_symmetry.space_group_name_H-M   'P 1'
#
loop_
_entity.id
_entity.type
_entity.pdbx_description
1 polymer ?
#
loop_
_entity_poly.entity_id
_entity_poly.type
_entity_poly.pdbx_seq_one_letter_code
_entity_poly.pdbx_strand_id
1 'polypeptide(L)'
;MTVILDRAVDVAVTGEWHRICPLDELELAWGEAALVAGRQVALFRIASTEVFAVAQQDPATLANVMARGIIGSRGSRPTISSPLHKEVYDLETGECFTNPELALDVFATRLVDGFIEVEL
;
A
#
# COMPACT_ATOMS: atom_id res chain seq x y z
N MET A 1 -0.27 -24.89 -27.80
CA MET A 1 0.28 -23.65 -28.39
C MET A 1 -0.17 -22.51 -27.49
N THR A 2 0.61 -22.21 -26.46
CA THR A 2 0.32 -21.12 -25.52
C THR A 2 1.25 -19.99 -25.89
N VAL A 3 0.66 -18.87 -26.32
CA VAL A 3 1.40 -17.64 -26.62
C VAL A 3 1.70 -17.00 -25.27
N ILE A 4 2.97 -17.00 -24.88
CA ILE A 4 3.45 -16.11 -23.81
C ILE A 4 3.54 -14.74 -24.48
N LEU A 5 2.64 -13.83 -24.11
CA LEU A 5 2.84 -12.41 -24.40
C LEU A 5 4.00 -11.96 -23.51
N ASP A 6 5.10 -11.52 -24.12
CA ASP A 6 6.16 -10.77 -23.44
C ASP A 6 5.50 -9.65 -22.63
N ARG A 7 5.41 -9.85 -21.31
CA ARG A 7 5.17 -8.74 -20.40
C ARG A 7 6.43 -7.90 -20.49
N ALA A 8 6.34 -6.75 -21.16
CA ALA A 8 7.28 -5.69 -20.94
C ALA A 8 7.34 -5.45 -19.44
N VAL A 9 8.46 -5.84 -18.82
CA VAL A 9 8.80 -5.40 -17.47
C VAL A 9 9.12 -3.93 -17.64
N ASP A 10 8.13 -3.08 -17.41
CA ASP A 10 8.36 -1.67 -17.20
C ASP A 10 9.22 -1.59 -15.93
N VAL A 11 10.50 -1.27 -16.10
CA VAL A 11 11.40 -1.07 -14.97
C VAL A 11 10.92 0.22 -14.31
N ALA A 12 10.08 0.07 -13.29
CA ALA A 12 9.66 1.19 -12.46
C ALA A 12 10.94 1.87 -11.95
N VAL A 13 11.07 3.17 -12.25
CA VAL A 13 12.14 3.99 -11.71
C VAL A 13 11.88 4.12 -10.22
N THR A 14 12.59 3.33 -9.42
CA THR A 14 12.48 3.37 -7.97
C THR A 14 13.12 4.65 -7.42
N GLY A 15 12.41 5.40 -6.59
CA GLY A 15 12.88 6.63 -5.94
C GLY A 15 12.28 7.93 -6.49
N GLU A 16 11.29 7.86 -7.38
CA GLU A 16 10.58 9.06 -7.84
C GLU A 16 9.34 9.34 -6.98
N TRP A 17 9.15 10.60 -6.62
CA TRP A 17 7.98 11.06 -5.88
C TRP A 17 6.83 11.36 -6.83
N HIS A 18 5.69 10.70 -6.61
CA HIS A 18 4.49 10.89 -7.40
C HIS A 18 3.36 11.48 -6.55
N ARG A 19 2.78 12.59 -7.02
CA ARG A 19 1.60 13.20 -6.42
C ARG A 19 0.36 12.36 -6.72
N ILE A 20 -0.39 12.01 -5.68
CA ILE A 20 -1.50 11.06 -5.77
C ILE A 20 -2.86 11.77 -5.73
N CYS A 21 -3.22 12.31 -4.56
CA CYS A 21 -4.47 13.03 -4.33
C CYS A 21 -4.31 14.03 -3.17
N PRO A 22 -5.25 14.98 -3.01
CA PRO A 22 -5.38 15.78 -1.79
C PRO A 22 -5.58 14.91 -0.54
N LEU A 23 -5.07 15.37 0.61
CA LEU A 23 -5.22 14.65 1.88
C LEU A 23 -6.68 14.50 2.34
N ASP A 24 -7.53 15.46 2.03
CA ASP A 24 -8.94 15.49 2.41
C ASP A 24 -9.85 14.60 1.54
N GLU A 25 -9.35 14.09 0.41
CA GLU A 25 -9.99 13.04 -0.36
C GLU A 25 -9.78 11.64 0.26
N LEU A 26 -8.81 11.50 1.17
CA LEU A 26 -8.57 10.26 1.89
C LEU A 26 -9.29 10.27 3.24
N GLU A 27 -10.37 9.50 3.32
CA GLU A 27 -11.16 9.31 4.54
C GLU A 27 -10.35 8.61 5.64
N LEU A 28 -10.58 8.99 6.90
CA LEU A 28 -9.80 8.47 8.01
C LEU A 28 -10.05 6.97 8.20
N ALA A 29 -8.97 6.19 8.32
CA ALA A 29 -8.95 4.74 8.47
C ALA A 29 -9.67 3.98 7.33
N TRP A 30 -9.88 4.63 6.18
CA TRP A 30 -10.41 4.02 4.98
C TRP A 30 -9.31 3.89 3.93
N GLY A 31 -9.22 2.72 3.30
CA GLY A 31 -8.20 2.44 2.29
C GLY A 31 -8.67 2.80 0.88
N GLU A 32 -7.81 3.47 0.12
CA GLU A 32 -8.05 3.77 -1.30
C GLU A 32 -6.94 3.18 -2.17
N ALA A 33 -7.33 2.63 -3.32
CA ALA A 33 -6.38 2.09 -4.29
C ALA A 33 -6.06 3.12 -5.36
N ALA A 34 -4.79 3.30 -5.68
CA ALA A 34 -4.32 4.16 -6.77
C ALA A 34 -3.46 3.37 -7.77
N LEU A 35 -3.54 3.71 -9.05
CA LEU A 35 -2.66 3.23 -10.10
C LEU A 35 -1.74 4.37 -10.53
N VAL A 36 -0.45 4.25 -10.26
CA VAL A 36 0.53 5.32 -10.45
C VAL A 36 1.81 4.73 -11.03
N ALA A 37 2.30 5.31 -12.13
CA ALA A 37 3.47 4.81 -12.87
C ALA A 37 3.41 3.28 -13.16
N GLY A 38 2.21 2.76 -13.44
CA GLY A 38 2.00 1.32 -13.69
C GLY A 38 1.96 0.43 -12.44
N ARG A 39 2.17 0.98 -11.23
CA ARG A 39 2.12 0.26 -9.95
C ARG A 39 0.81 0.54 -9.22
N GLN A 40 0.22 -0.49 -8.63
CA GLN A 40 -0.98 -0.36 -7.79
C GLN A 40 -0.59 -0.26 -6.32
N VAL A 41 -1.01 0.81 -5.68
CA VAL A 41 -0.74 1.09 -4.26
C VAL A 41 -2.05 1.26 -3.49
N ALA A 42 -2.04 0.88 -2.22
CA ALA A 42 -3.10 1.14 -1.26
C ALA A 42 -2.65 2.25 -0.31
N LEU A 43 -3.50 3.26 -0.13
CA LEU A 43 -3.25 4.43 0.70
C LEU A 43 -4.16 4.39 1.93
N PHE A 44 -3.60 4.73 3.08
CA PHE A 44 -4.34 4.77 4.34
C PHE A 44 -4.00 6.02 5.12
N ARG A 45 -5.00 6.82 5.45
CA ARG A 45 -4.86 7.92 6.40
C ARG A 45 -5.22 7.43 7.79
N ILE A 46 -4.26 7.38 8.71
CA ILE A 46 -4.53 6.87 10.07
C ILE A 46 -4.65 7.96 11.14
N ALA A 47 -4.22 9.18 10.82
CA ALA A 47 -4.41 10.36 11.67
C ALA A 47 -4.63 11.62 10.82
N SER A 48 -4.67 12.80 11.45
CA SER A 48 -4.94 14.06 10.76
C SER A 48 -4.01 14.30 9.56
N THR A 49 -2.73 13.95 9.68
CA THR A 49 -1.67 14.16 8.68
C THR A 49 -0.80 12.94 8.44
N GLU A 50 -1.17 11.78 8.99
CA GLU A 50 -0.38 10.56 8.92
C GLU A 50 -0.97 9.62 7.87
N VAL A 51 -0.17 9.31 6.85
CA VAL A 51 -0.57 8.53 5.68
C VAL A 51 0.46 7.44 5.43
N PHE A 52 0.00 6.21 5.20
CA PHE A 52 0.82 5.09 4.79
C PHE A 52 0.45 4.66 3.37
N ALA A 53 1.45 4.20 2.62
CA ALA A 53 1.29 3.63 1.30
C ALA A 53 1.93 2.24 1.27
N VAL A 54 1.20 1.26 0.75
CA VAL A 54 1.65 -0.13 0.63
C VAL A 54 1.27 -0.70 -0.72
N ALA A 55 1.81 -1.86 -1.09
CA ALA A 55 1.36 -2.54 -2.31
C ALA A 55 -0.13 -2.89 -2.22
N GLN A 56 -0.87 -2.63 -3.29
CA GLN A 56 -2.27 -3.07 -3.38
C GLN A 56 -2.38 -4.60 -3.45
N GLN A 57 -1.32 -5.26 -3.94
CA GLN A 57 -1.24 -6.71 -4.02
C GLN A 57 -0.94 -7.34 -2.66
N ASP A 58 -1.79 -8.26 -2.26
CA ASP A 58 -1.61 -9.10 -1.08
C ASP A 58 -0.47 -10.12 -1.31
N PRO A 59 0.55 -10.20 -0.44
CA PRO A 59 1.69 -11.10 -0.60
C PRO A 59 1.34 -12.60 -0.57
N ALA A 60 0.30 -12.98 0.17
CA ALA A 60 -0.10 -14.38 0.32
C ALA A 60 -0.93 -14.88 -0.87
N THR A 61 -1.79 -14.02 -1.42
CA THR A 61 -2.78 -14.42 -2.44
C THR A 61 -2.50 -13.86 -3.84
N LEU A 62 -1.59 -12.89 -3.93
CA LEU A 62 -1.29 -12.12 -5.14
C LEU A 62 -2.50 -11.34 -5.70
N ALA A 63 -3.58 -11.21 -4.93
CA ALA A 63 -4.75 -10.45 -5.30
C ALA A 63 -4.59 -8.97 -4.97
N ASN A 64 -5.08 -8.09 -5.84
CA ASN A 64 -5.04 -6.63 -5.64
C ASN A 64 -6.17 -6.16 -4.72
N VAL A 65 -6.04 -6.40 -3.41
CA VAL A 65 -7.12 -6.22 -2.44
C VAL A 65 -6.76 -5.40 -1.21
N MET A 66 -5.49 -5.00 -1.00
CA MET A 66 -5.05 -4.48 0.30
C MET A 66 -5.79 -3.21 0.76
N ALA A 67 -6.20 -2.31 -0.13
CA ALA A 67 -7.05 -1.16 0.20
C ALA A 67 -8.38 -1.52 0.91
N ARG A 68 -8.83 -2.77 0.81
CA ARG A 68 -10.03 -3.28 1.49
C ARG A 68 -9.75 -3.87 2.87
N GLY A 69 -8.51 -3.81 3.33
CA GLY A 69 -8.08 -4.34 4.61
C GLY A 69 -8.66 -3.53 5.77
N ILE A 70 -8.65 -4.13 6.96
CA ILE A 70 -9.10 -3.45 8.18
C ILE A 70 -7.88 -2.88 8.88
N ILE A 71 -7.89 -1.57 9.12
CA ILE A 71 -6.86 -0.87 9.90
C ILE A 71 -7.03 -1.20 11.38
N GLY A 72 -5.90 -1.42 12.05
CA GLY A 72 -5.85 -1.67 13.48
C GLY A 72 -4.53 -1.20 14.06
N SER A 73 -4.20 -1.73 15.24
CA SER A 73 -2.93 -1.46 15.88
C SER A 73 -2.43 -2.67 16.66
N ARG A 74 -1.11 -2.77 16.80
CA ARG A 74 -0.43 -3.69 17.71
C ARG A 74 0.46 -2.86 18.64
N GLY A 75 -0.09 -2.47 19.79
CA GLY A 75 0.55 -1.46 20.64
C GLY A 75 0.55 -0.11 19.92
N SER A 76 1.73 0.47 19.71
CA SER A 76 1.89 1.73 18.96
C SER A 76 2.05 1.55 17.45
N ARG A 77 2.19 0.31 16.94
CA ARG A 77 2.42 0.04 15.51
C ARG A 77 1.08 0.01 14.77
N PRO A 78 0.86 0.85 13.75
CA PRO A 78 -0.35 0.81 12.95
C PRO A 78 -0.35 -0.42 12.04
N THR A 79 -1.48 -1.11 11.93
CA THR A 79 -1.55 -2.37 11.18
C THR A 79 -2.66 -2.39 10.17
N ILE A 80 -2.53 -3.29 9.20
CA ILE A 80 -3.60 -3.68 8.29
C ILE A 80 -3.78 -5.19 8.27
N SER A 81 -5.02 -5.63 8.40
CA SER A 81 -5.38 -7.04 8.21
C SER A 81 -5.79 -7.29 6.76
N SER A 82 -5.18 -8.27 6.10
CA SER A 82 -5.56 -8.68 4.74
C SER A 82 -7.07 -8.99 4.66
N PRO A 83 -7.76 -8.57 3.59
CA PRO A 83 -9.18 -8.87 3.41
C PRO A 83 -9.50 -10.36 3.32
N LEU A 84 -8.58 -11.17 2.78
CA LEU A 84 -8.85 -12.55 2.40
C LEU A 84 -8.48 -13.52 3.51
N HIS A 85 -7.21 -13.56 3.92
CA HIS A 85 -6.69 -14.55 4.87
C HIS A 85 -6.32 -13.97 6.23
N LYS A 86 -6.53 -12.65 6.43
CA LYS A 86 -6.40 -11.96 7.74
C LYS A 86 -4.99 -11.93 8.30
N GLU A 87 -3.97 -12.12 7.47
CA GLU A 87 -2.60 -11.79 7.84
C GLU A 87 -2.53 -10.32 8.25
N VAL A 88 -1.81 -10.05 9.34
CA VAL A 88 -1.71 -8.71 9.91
C VAL A 88 -0.34 -8.16 9.60
N TYR A 89 -0.30 -7.08 8.82
CA TYR A 89 0.94 -6.41 8.42
C TYR A 89 1.08 -5.09 9.17
N ASP A 90 2.31 -4.73 9.53
CA ASP A 90 2.66 -3.39 9.95
C ASP A 90 2.68 -2.44 8.74
N LEU A 91 1.95 -1.33 8.83
CA LEU A 91 1.91 -0.32 7.76
C LEU A 91 3.21 0.45 7.60
N GLU A 92 4.02 0.57 8.65
CA GLU A 92 5.29 1.31 8.62
C GLU A 92 6.41 0.48 7.99
N THR A 93 6.49 -0.81 8.34
CA THR A 93 7.64 -1.67 8.00
C THR A 93 7.31 -2.79 7.02
N GLY A 94 6.03 -3.11 6.82
CA GLY A 94 5.60 -4.23 5.99
C GLY A 94 5.71 -5.60 6.67
N GLU A 95 6.24 -5.67 7.90
CA GLU A 95 6.38 -6.92 8.65
C GLU A 95 5.02 -7.60 8.84
N CYS A 96 4.92 -8.88 8.49
CA CYS A 96 3.74 -9.68 8.80
C CYS A 96 3.85 -10.30 10.20
N PHE A 97 2.94 -9.90 11.08
CA PHE A 97 2.88 -10.37 12.47
C PHE A 97 2.33 -11.78 12.65
N THR A 98 1.67 -12.31 11.62
CA THR A 98 1.01 -13.62 11.66
C THR A 98 1.78 -14.70 10.92
N ASN A 99 2.58 -14.32 9.91
CA ASN A 99 3.43 -15.24 9.16
C ASN A 99 4.75 -14.55 8.78
N PRO A 100 5.88 -14.88 9.43
CA PRO A 100 7.17 -14.22 9.20
C PRO A 100 7.77 -14.48 7.80
N GLU A 101 7.22 -15.40 7.02
CA GLU A 101 7.64 -15.64 5.62
C GLU A 101 7.04 -14.63 4.64
N LEU A 102 6.05 -13.84 5.08
CA LEU A 102 5.39 -12.82 4.27
C LEU A 102 5.84 -11.43 4.68
N ALA A 103 5.97 -10.54 3.70
CA ALA A 103 6.17 -9.12 3.91
C ALA A 103 5.34 -8.35 2.88
N LEU A 104 4.78 -7.23 3.31
CA LEU A 104 4.04 -6.31 2.46
C LEU A 104 4.97 -5.18 2.02
N ASP A 105 5.07 -4.93 0.72
CA ASP A 105 5.84 -3.78 0.23
C ASP A 105 5.24 -2.48 0.77
N VAL A 106 6.09 -1.63 1.35
CA VAL A 106 5.76 -0.29 1.85
C VAL A 106 6.43 0.77 0.98
N PHE A 107 5.80 1.93 0.86
CA PHE A 107 6.31 3.08 0.11
C PHE A 107 6.40 4.30 1.02
N ALA A 108 7.46 5.08 0.87
CA ALA A 108 7.57 6.33 1.59
C ALA A 108 6.48 7.30 1.16
N THR A 109 5.90 8.00 2.13
CA THR A 109 4.86 9.01 1.91
C THR A 109 5.32 10.35 2.44
N ARG A 110 4.83 11.43 1.83
CA ARG A 110 4.96 12.78 2.37
C ARG A 110 3.77 13.63 1.99
N LEU A 111 3.57 14.72 2.74
CA LEU A 111 2.58 15.74 2.42
C LEU A 111 3.29 16.98 1.86
N VAL A 112 2.92 17.39 0.64
CA VAL A 112 3.44 18.60 -0.02
C VAL A 112 2.25 19.41 -0.51
N ASP A 113 2.13 20.65 -0.05
CA ASP A 113 1.06 21.59 -0.42
C ASP A 113 -0.37 21.01 -0.29
N GLY A 114 -0.59 20.17 0.72
CA GLY A 114 -1.89 19.52 0.98
C GLY A 114 -2.14 18.23 0.18
N PHE A 115 -1.16 17.78 -0.61
CA PHE A 115 -1.26 16.56 -1.39
C PHE A 115 -0.36 15.47 -0.84
N ILE A 116 -0.84 14.24 -0.98
CA ILE A 116 -0.09 13.03 -0.69
C ILE A 116 0.84 12.77 -1.87
N GLU A 117 2.13 12.60 -1.58
CA GLU A 117 3.11 12.07 -2.52
C GLU A 117 3.65 10.73 -2.03
N VAL A 118 3.90 9.81 -2.96
CA VAL A 118 4.43 8.47 -2.70
C VAL A 118 5.71 8.27 -3.51
N GLU A 119 6.74 7.72 -2.88
CA GLU A 119 7.97 7.29 -3.54
C GLU A 119 7.80 5.88 -4.10
N LEU A 120 7.82 5.73 -5.43
CA LEU A 120 7.68 4.43 -6.12
C LEU A 120 8.99 3.94 -6.70
#